data_AF-A0A814NST3-F1
#
_entry.id   AF-A0A814NST3-F1
#
_cell.length_a   1.000
_cell.length_b   1.000
_cell.length_c   1.000
_cell.angle_alpha   90.00
_cell.angle_beta   90.00
_cell.angle_gamma   90.00
#
_symmetry.space_group_name_H-M   'P 1'
#
loop_
_entity.id
_entity.type
_entity.pdbx_description
1 polymer ?
#
loop_
_entity_poly.entity_id
_entity_poly.type
_entity_poly.pdbx_seq_one_letter_code
_entity_poly.pdbx_strand_id
1 'polypeptide(L)' 'MFPRGKPIGRLDHAVTLVGYGFGDLLQLNYWRVINSWGTTWGEDGYVRIERGTNVCGTAADAVEADTVGFAGHR' A
#
# COMPACT_ATOMS: atom_id res chain seq x y z
N MET A 1 1.18 -14.90 8.32
CA MET A 1 1.21 -13.82 9.32
C MET A 1 2.64 -13.31 9.42
N PHE A 2 2.91 -12.04 9.11
CA PHE A 2 4.25 -11.48 9.31
C PHE A 2 4.54 -11.34 10.81
N PRO A 3 5.74 -11.71 11.29
CA PRO A 3 6.07 -11.56 12.71
C PRO A 3 6.10 -10.08 13.09
N ARG A 4 5.23 -9.69 14.03
CA ARG A 4 5.18 -8.34 14.60
C ARG A 4 6.50 -8.03 15.32
N GLY A 5 7.04 -6.84 15.11
CA GLY A 5 8.27 -6.38 15.77
C GLY A 5 9.59 -6.74 15.05
N LYS A 6 9.55 -7.31 13.83
CA LYS A 6 10.76 -7.38 13.01
C LYS A 6 11.22 -5.96 12.63
N PRO A 7 12.54 -5.67 12.66
CA PRO A 7 13.08 -4.45 12.09
C PRO A 7 12.64 -4.29 10.63
N ILE A 8 12.25 -3.06 10.26
CA ILE A 8 11.91 -2.73 8.89
C ILE A 8 13.20 -2.74 8.09
N GLY A 9 13.26 -3.61 7.07
CA GLY A 9 14.39 -3.67 6.15
C GLY A 9 14.47 -2.43 5.25
N ARG A 10 15.51 -2.37 4.42
CA ARG A 10 15.61 -1.32 3.40
C ARG A 10 14.41 -1.41 2.44
N LEU A 11 13.77 -0.28 2.18
CA LEU A 11 12.73 -0.19 1.15
C LEU A 11 13.32 -0.42 -0.24
N ASP A 12 12.65 -1.22 -1.06
CA ASP A 12 13.12 -1.64 -2.39
C ASP A 12 12.05 -1.62 -3.49
N HIS A 13 10.77 -1.42 -3.15
CA HIS A 13 9.67 -1.42 -4.10
C HIS A 13 8.65 -0.33 -3.79
N ALA A 14 8.22 0.40 -4.82
CA ALA A 14 7.20 1.43 -4.73
C ALA A 14 5.86 0.90 -5.25
N VAL A 15 4.80 1.21 -4.50
CA VAL A 15 3.42 0.77 -4.78
C VAL A 15 2.47 1.93 -4.47
N THR A 16 1.23 1.87 -4.96
CA THR A 16 0.25 2.95 -4.75
C THR A 16 -0.79 2.55 -3.72
N LEU A 17 -0.94 3.38 -2.69
CA LEU A 17 -2.03 3.25 -1.73
C LEU A 17 -3.33 3.76 -2.36
N VAL A 18 -4.38 2.93 -2.37
CA VAL A 18 -5.68 3.27 -2.99
C VAL A 18 -6.86 3.22 -2.02
N GLY A 19 -6.62 2.82 -0.77
CA GLY A 19 -7.65 2.78 0.25
C GLY A 19 -7.23 2.05 1.51
N TYR A 20 -8.18 1.88 2.41
CA TYR A 20 -8.02 1.13 3.66
C TYR A 20 -9.33 0.48 4.05
N GLY A 21 -9.27 -0.46 4.99
CA GLY A 21 -10.47 -1.09 5.53
C GLY A 21 -10.20 -1.90 6.78
N PHE A 22 -11.22 -2.63 7.20
CA PHE A 22 -11.17 -3.61 8.29
C PHE A 22 -11.56 -4.98 7.72
N GLY A 23 -10.75 -5.99 8.01
CA GLY A 23 -10.99 -7.36 7.58
C GLY A 23 -11.67 -8.14 8.70
N ASP A 24 -12.98 -8.36 8.61
CA ASP A 24 -13.77 -9.01 9.66
C ASP A 24 -13.26 -10.42 10.02
N LEU A 25 -12.75 -11.18 9.05
CA LEU A 25 -12.23 -12.54 9.28
C LEU A 25 -10.98 -12.57 10.17
N LEU A 26 -10.09 -11.59 10.02
CA LEU A 26 -8.84 -11.52 10.77
C LEU A 26 -8.90 -10.52 11.92
N GLN A 27 -9.96 -9.71 12.00
CA GLN A 27 -10.12 -8.59 12.94
C GLN A 27 -8.94 -7.60 12.85
N LEU A 28 -8.48 -7.32 11.63
CA LEU A 28 -7.32 -6.45 11.37
C LEU A 28 -7.66 -5.29 10.45
N ASN A 29 -7.08 -4.13 10.75
CA ASN A 29 -7.03 -3.00 9.83
C ASN A 29 -6.06 -3.32 8.67
N TYR A 30 -6.41 -2.90 7.46
CA TYR A 30 -5.52 -3.07 6.30
C TYR A 30 -5.44 -1.80 5.44
N TRP A 31 -4.30 -1.67 4.76
CA TRP A 31 -4.12 -0.85 3.57
C TRP A 31 -4.49 -1.66 2.34
N ARG A 32 -5.24 -1.06 1.41
CA ARG A 32 -5.46 -1.61 0.07
C ARG A 32 -4.49 -0.93 -0.88
N VAL A 33 -3.62 -1.74 -1.48
CA VAL A 33 -2.50 -1.28 -2.29
C VAL A 33 -2.63 -1.88 -3.68
N ILE A 34 -2.44 -1.07 -4.73
CA ILE A 34 -2.31 -1.56 -6.10
C ILE A 34 -0.83 -1.75 -6.45
N ASN A 35 -0.52 -2.86 -7.10
CA ASN A 35 0.83 -3.21 -7.54
C ASN A 35 0.97 -3.05 -9.06
N SER A 36 2.19 -3.15 -9.57
CA SER A 36 2.55 -2.94 -10.98
C SER A 36 2.93 -4.24 -11.71
N TRP A 37 2.55 -5.41 -11.18
CA TRP A 37 2.91 -6.73 -11.73
C TRP A 37 1.79 -7.40 -12.53
N GLY A 38 0.81 -6.62 -12.99
CA GLY A 38 -0.35 -7.11 -13.75
C GLY A 38 -1.47 -7.68 -12.86
N THR A 39 -2.62 -7.90 -13.46
CA THR A 39 -3.85 -8.31 -12.76
C THR A 39 -3.85 -9.77 -12.32
N THR A 40 -2.98 -10.60 -12.90
CA THR A 40 -2.86 -12.01 -12.52
C THR A 40 -2.15 -12.21 -11.17
N TRP A 41 -1.54 -11.16 -10.63
CA TRP A 41 -0.86 -11.19 -9.34
C TRP A 41 -1.80 -10.76 -8.21
N GLY A 42 -1.75 -11.48 -7.08
CA GLY A 42 -2.48 -11.10 -5.87
C GLY A 42 -3.99 -11.16 -6.04
N GLU A 43 -4.67 -10.13 -5.52
CA GLU A 43 -6.12 -9.96 -5.62
C GLU A 43 -6.43 -9.05 -6.80
N ASP A 44 -6.41 -9.56 -8.03
CA ASP A 44 -6.61 -8.79 -9.27
C ASP A 44 -5.63 -7.59 -9.43
N GLY A 45 -4.36 -7.79 -9.06
CA GLY A 45 -3.32 -6.76 -9.03
C GLY A 45 -3.18 -6.00 -7.71
N TYR A 46 -4.02 -6.32 -6.71
CA TYR A 46 -4.00 -5.69 -5.40
C TYR A 46 -3.41 -6.58 -4.31
N VAL A 47 -3.03 -5.94 -3.21
CA VAL A 47 -2.68 -6.62 -1.95
C VAL A 47 -3.25 -5.85 -0.77
N ARG A 48 -3.64 -6.60 0.27
CA ARG A 48 -4.02 -6.07 1.57
C ARG A 48 -2.85 -6.23 2.54
N ILE A 49 -2.39 -5.14 3.13
CA ILE A 49 -1.26 -5.12 4.07
C ILE A 49 -1.76 -4.63 5.42
N GLU A 50 -1.38 -5.28 6.51
CA GLU A 50 -1.80 -4.90 7.87
C GLU A 50 -1.44 -3.43 8.15
N ARG A 51 -2.44 -2.66 8.60
CA ARG A 51 -2.32 -1.24 8.87
C ARG A 51 -2.16 -0.98 10.36
N GLY A 52 -1.26 -0.06 10.70
CA GLY A 52 -1.00 0.38 12.07
C GLY A 52 0.21 -0.30 12.74
N THR A 53 0.84 -1.26 12.06
CA THR A 53 2.04 -1.96 12.57
C THR A 53 3.31 -1.63 11.78
N ASN A 54 3.21 -0.78 10.76
CA ASN A 54 4.29 -0.45 9.82
C ASN A 54 4.96 -1.69 9.20
N VAL A 55 4.19 -2.76 9.01
CA VAL A 55 4.69 -3.97 8.35
C VAL A 55 5.15 -3.61 6.93
N CYS A 56 6.27 -4.20 6.51
CA CYS A 56 6.94 -3.91 5.23
C CYS A 56 7.36 -2.45 5.03
N GLY A 57 7.38 -1.61 6.07
CA GLY A 57 7.75 -0.20 5.94
C GLY A 57 6.70 0.65 5.20
N THR A 58 5.45 0.18 5.17
CA THR A 58 4.34 0.86 4.46
C THR A 58 4.05 2.28 4.94
N ALA A 59 4.53 2.67 6.13
CA ALA A 59 4.41 4.02 6.68
C ALA A 59 5.78 4.71 6.86
N ALA A 60 6.83 4.22 6.19
CA ALA A 60 8.19 4.76 6.32
C ALA A 60 8.54 5.83 5.27
N ASP A 61 7.97 5.76 4.06
CA ASP A 61 8.29 6.68 2.95
C ASP A 61 7.05 6.91 2.06
N ALA A 62 6.03 7.55 2.64
CA ALA A 62 4.80 7.89 1.93
C ALA A 62 4.94 9.26 1.23
N VAL A 63 4.58 9.31 -0.05
CA VAL A 63 4.63 10.52 -0.88
C VAL A 63 3.25 10.78 -1.47
N GLU A 64 2.82 12.03 -1.43
CA GLU A 64 1.62 12.55 -2.08
C GLU A 64 2.03 13.75 -2.96
N ALA A 65 1.36 13.90 -4.10
CA ALA A 65 1.55 15.05 -4.98
C ALA A 65 0.19 15.66 -5.31
N ASP A 66 0.06 16.97 -5.11
CA ASP A 66 -1.12 17.71 -5.54
C ASP A 66 -0.99 18.05 -7.03
N THR A 67 -2.01 17.72 -7.81
CA THR A 67 -2.03 18.02 -9.24
C THR A 67 -2.68 19.37 -9.47
N VAL A 68 -1.87 20.38 -9.81
CA VAL A 68 -2.39 21.62 -10.39
C VAL A 68 -2.70 21.40 -11.86
N GLY A 69 -3.95 21.65 -12.27
CA GLY A 69 -4.36 21.47 -13.65
C GLY A 69 -3.65 22.47 -14.57
N PHE A 70 -2.88 21.98 -15.54
CA PHE A 70 -2.42 22.81 -16.65
C PHE A 70 -3.58 23.00 -17.64
N ALA A 71 -4.44 23.98 -17.38
CA ALA A 71 -5.40 24.44 -18.37
C ALA A 71 -4.64 25.20 -19.49
N GLY A 72 -4.11 24.51 -20.51
CA GLY A 72 -3.35 25.25 -21.53
C GLY A 72 -2.80 24.58 -22.78
N HIS A 73 -2.89 23.27 -23.00
CA HIS A 73 -2.40 22.68 -24.26
C HIS A 73 -3.45 21.77 -24.91
N ARG A 74 -4.29 22.41 -25.73
CA ARG A 74 -4.73 21.82 -27.00
C ARG A 74 -3.73 22.22 -28.06
#